data_AF-A0A9P5ZN92-F1
#
_entry.id   AF-A0A9P5ZN92-F1
#
_cell.length_a   1.000
_cell.length_b   1.000
_cell.length_c   1.000
_cell.angle_alpha   90.00
_cell.angle_beta   90.00
_cell.angle_gamma   90.00
#
_symmetry.space_group_name_H-M   'P 1'
#
loop_
_entity.id
_entity.type
_entity.pdbx_description
1 polymer ?
#
loop_
_entity_poly.entity_id
_entity_poly.type
_entity_poly.pdbx_seq_one_letter_code
_entity_poly.pdbx_strand_id
1 'polypeptide(L)'
;MYADSDNEIPENDRRSYHSDEELDDEDEEVHNAQSNCRTCGGERRRRKTTAAIRRDVLLKQKRSESSTVRKEFLDECRRLFKKTLKVKNDADYAYYEGATAEEINSWVANQGPGPSEENLKLDMEGGVGSEWNAEVMHILMDKLRKYCLANKVLKKNPREDGYMRDLLEEKFKRIRKQWQAGQLKAGETANALEDRLRQKSDSKLKEARQNGRRSSKFLMRQRILRAKIETQTGRSRAMWQWASEVVETLGVGGMSSEESDTDSEDKAECTLKVKKMAWRRNIDKMLQEIDDCRIGAKATTGVFGKQGSKPMKRTRLAELVSRRQATAGLPEVLYDQEWLGKRKRWANENTVMGRLRWRDDWD
;
A
#
# COMPACT_ATOMS: atom_id res chain seq x y z
N MET A 1 41.91 32.18 -6.15
CA MET A 1 41.36 31.43 -5.01
C MET A 1 39.86 31.68 -5.00
N TYR A 2 39.10 30.81 -5.66
CA TYR A 2 37.63 30.86 -5.64
C TYR A 2 37.17 29.82 -4.62
N ALA A 3 36.41 30.27 -3.64
CA ALA A 3 35.90 29.43 -2.56
C ALA A 3 34.76 28.55 -3.09
N ASP A 4 34.94 27.24 -2.94
CA ASP A 4 33.91 26.22 -3.10
C ASP A 4 32.75 26.53 -2.15
N SER A 5 31.57 26.75 -2.74
CA SER A 5 30.32 26.90 -2.00
C SER A 5 29.60 25.55 -2.02
N ASP A 6 29.81 24.77 -0.96
CA ASP A 6 29.09 23.54 -0.68
C ASP A 6 27.59 23.85 -0.53
N ASN A 7 26.82 23.43 -1.52
CA ASN A 7 25.37 23.55 -1.52
C ASN A 7 24.78 22.33 -0.79
N GLU A 8 24.69 22.44 0.54
CA GLU A 8 23.98 21.46 1.38
C GLU A 8 22.50 21.40 0.99
N ILE A 9 22.08 20.23 0.49
CA ILE A 9 20.67 19.93 0.23
C ILE A 9 19.97 19.75 1.59
N PRO A 10 18.89 20.49 1.90
CA PRO A 10 18.26 20.42 3.21
C PRO A 10 17.63 19.05 3.49
N GLU A 11 17.97 18.46 4.64
CA GLU A 11 17.54 17.14 5.16
C GLU A 11 16.03 17.02 5.51
N ASN A 12 15.17 17.94 5.03
CA ASN A 12 13.83 18.12 5.59
C ASN A 12 12.72 17.23 4.99
N ASP A 13 13.08 16.13 4.32
CA ASP A 13 12.10 15.22 3.67
C ASP A 13 12.07 13.81 4.28
N ARG A 14 12.36 13.68 5.58
CA ARG A 14 12.07 12.46 6.37
C ARG A 14 10.60 12.43 6.83
N ARG A 15 9.64 12.80 5.97
CA ARG A 15 8.29 12.26 6.15
C ARG A 15 8.43 10.76 5.93
N SER A 16 8.18 9.99 6.99
CA SER A 16 7.93 8.56 6.89
C SER A 16 6.73 8.37 5.96
N TYR A 17 6.99 8.35 4.65
CA TYR A 17 6.08 7.82 3.66
C TYR A 17 5.90 6.36 4.08
N HIS A 18 4.77 6.11 4.78
CA HIS A 18 4.21 4.78 4.81
C HIS A 18 4.18 4.33 3.36
N SER A 19 4.80 3.19 3.10
CA SER A 19 4.82 2.56 1.79
C SER A 19 3.39 2.49 1.27
N ASP A 20 3.02 3.43 0.40
CA ASP A 20 1.88 3.35 -0.52
C ASP A 20 2.16 2.25 -1.58
N GLU A 21 2.79 1.16 -1.15
CA GLU A 21 2.80 -0.13 -1.82
C GLU A 21 1.49 -0.85 -1.47
N GLU A 22 0.36 -0.22 -1.77
CA GLU A 22 -0.76 -1.04 -2.19
C GLU A 22 -0.34 -1.58 -3.55
N LEU A 23 0.05 -2.87 -3.55
CA LEU A 23 0.03 -3.67 -4.75
C LEU A 23 -1.39 -3.55 -5.29
N ASP A 24 -1.57 -2.67 -6.28
CA ASP A 24 -2.72 -2.70 -7.18
C ASP A 24 -2.64 -4.06 -7.90
N ASP A 25 -3.05 -5.13 -7.21
CA ASP A 25 -3.40 -6.44 -7.79
C ASP A 25 -4.71 -6.24 -8.58
N GLU A 26 -4.71 -5.32 -9.56
CA GLU A 26 -5.67 -5.35 -10.65
C GLU A 26 -5.11 -6.36 -11.65
N ASP A 27 -5.65 -7.57 -11.58
CA ASP A 27 -5.38 -8.66 -12.51
C ASP A 27 -5.35 -8.13 -13.95
N GLU A 28 -4.16 -8.09 -14.57
CA GLU A 28 -4.04 -8.10 -16.03
C GLU A 28 -4.67 -9.41 -16.49
N GLU A 29 -5.95 -9.35 -16.83
CA GLU A 29 -6.69 -10.42 -17.48
C GLU A 29 -6.03 -10.66 -18.86
N VAL A 30 -5.01 -11.52 -18.87
CA VAL A 30 -4.41 -12.00 -20.11
C VAL A 30 -5.46 -12.85 -20.79
N HIS A 31 -6.17 -12.26 -21.77
CA HIS A 31 -7.03 -12.97 -22.70
C HIS A 31 -6.21 -14.01 -23.47
N ASN A 32 -6.09 -15.20 -22.87
CA ASN A 32 -5.56 -16.37 -23.53
C ASN A 32 -6.70 -16.94 -24.40
N ALA A 33 -6.68 -16.59 -25.69
CA ALA A 33 -7.56 -17.15 -26.69
C ALA A 33 -7.35 -18.67 -26.78
N GLN A 34 -8.11 -19.42 -25.97
CA GLN A 34 -8.18 -20.88 -26.05
C GLN A 34 -9.11 -21.26 -27.18
N SER A 35 -8.52 -21.77 -28.27
CA SER A 35 -9.27 -22.54 -29.26
C SER A 35 -9.81 -23.81 -28.60
N ASN A 36 -11.14 -23.97 -28.67
CA ASN A 36 -11.88 -25.12 -28.17
C ASN A 36 -11.50 -26.38 -28.96
N CYS A 37 -10.84 -27.34 -28.31
CA CYS A 37 -10.85 -28.74 -28.73
C CYS A 37 -11.32 -29.60 -27.55
N ARG A 38 -12.63 -29.87 -27.54
CA ARG A 38 -13.28 -30.79 -26.60
C ARG A 38 -13.21 -32.18 -27.21
N THR A 39 -12.41 -33.08 -26.62
CA THR A 39 -12.71 -34.51 -26.34
C THR A 39 -11.40 -35.30 -26.18
N CYS A 40 -10.94 -35.45 -24.92
CA CYS A 40 -10.22 -36.64 -24.44
C CYS A 40 -9.85 -36.45 -22.95
N GLY A 41 -10.50 -37.24 -22.09
CA GLY A 41 -10.33 -37.24 -20.64
C GLY A 41 -9.02 -37.88 -20.20
N GLY A 42 -7.95 -37.10 -20.21
CA GLY A 42 -6.71 -37.42 -19.51
C GLY A 42 -6.26 -36.20 -18.71
N GLU A 43 -6.08 -36.35 -17.40
CA GLU A 43 -5.43 -35.37 -16.53
C GLU A 43 -3.98 -35.16 -16.98
N ARG A 44 -3.78 -34.38 -18.04
CA ARG A 44 -2.48 -33.84 -18.40
C ARG A 44 -2.14 -32.79 -17.34
N ARG A 45 -1.40 -33.21 -16.31
CA ARG A 45 -0.60 -32.29 -15.47
C ARG A 45 0.23 -31.42 -16.40
N ARG A 46 -0.27 -30.22 -16.73
CA ARG A 46 0.46 -29.22 -17.52
C ARG A 46 1.76 -28.93 -16.80
N ARG A 47 2.88 -29.39 -17.37
CA ARG A 47 4.22 -29.04 -16.88
C ARG A 47 4.34 -27.52 -16.93
N LYS A 48 4.60 -26.90 -15.78
CA LYS A 48 4.86 -25.46 -15.71
C LYS A 48 6.09 -25.14 -16.56
N THR A 49 6.04 -24.03 -17.28
CA THR A 49 7.19 -23.54 -18.04
C THR A 49 8.28 -23.04 -17.09
N THR A 50 9.53 -23.02 -17.55
CA THR A 50 10.68 -22.49 -16.77
C THR A 50 10.44 -21.06 -16.30
N ALA A 51 9.77 -20.23 -17.11
CA ALA A 51 9.41 -18.86 -16.75
C ALA A 51 8.39 -18.80 -15.59
N ALA A 52 7.38 -19.67 -15.61
CA ALA A 52 6.40 -19.77 -14.52
C ALA A 52 7.05 -20.21 -13.21
N ILE A 53 8.01 -21.14 -13.28
CA ILE A 53 8.78 -21.57 -12.09
C ILE A 53 9.61 -20.42 -11.53
N ARG A 54 10.33 -19.67 -12.38
CA ARG A 54 11.12 -18.50 -11.95
C ARG A 54 10.24 -17.45 -11.28
N ARG A 55 9.06 -17.17 -11.85
CA ARG A 55 8.09 -16.24 -11.27
C ARG A 55 7.59 -16.71 -9.89
N ASP A 56 7.26 -17.99 -9.76
CA ASP A 56 6.83 -18.59 -8.48
C ASP A 56 7.93 -18.48 -7.40
N VAL A 57 9.20 -18.71 -7.78
CA VAL A 57 10.35 -18.56 -6.86
C VAL A 57 10.50 -17.11 -6.41
N LEU A 58 10.42 -16.16 -7.34
CA LEU A 58 10.51 -14.73 -7.04
C LEU A 58 9.38 -14.26 -6.12
N LEU A 59 8.14 -14.69 -6.38
CA LEU A 59 6.99 -14.35 -5.54
C LEU A 59 7.13 -14.92 -4.12
N LYS A 60 7.65 -16.14 -3.98
CA LYS A 60 7.95 -16.72 -2.66
C LYS A 60 9.01 -15.90 -1.93
N GLN A 61 10.09 -15.50 -2.62
CA GLN A 61 11.13 -14.66 -2.05
C GLN A 61 10.55 -13.33 -1.55
N LYS A 62 9.79 -12.62 -2.38
CA LYS A 62 9.10 -11.36 -2.01
C LYS A 62 8.19 -11.51 -0.80
N ARG A 63 7.45 -12.63 -0.69
CA ARG A 63 6.53 -12.89 0.44
C ARG A 63 7.26 -13.20 1.75
N SER A 64 8.44 -13.83 1.67
CA SER A 64 9.26 -14.18 2.83
C SER A 64 10.19 -13.04 3.30
N GLU A 65 10.37 -12.02 2.47
CA GLU A 65 11.26 -10.90 2.76
C GLU A 65 10.68 -9.98 3.84
N SER A 66 11.54 -9.47 4.73
CA SER A 66 11.10 -8.46 5.69
C SER A 66 10.76 -7.16 4.97
N SER A 67 9.69 -6.49 5.41
CA SER A 67 9.26 -5.22 4.84
C SER A 67 10.36 -4.16 4.85
N THR A 68 11.25 -4.18 5.85
CA THR A 68 12.40 -3.29 5.93
C THR A 68 13.40 -3.50 4.80
N VAL A 69 13.76 -4.75 4.50
CA VAL A 69 14.73 -5.04 3.42
C VAL A 69 14.14 -4.72 2.06
N ARG A 70 12.87 -5.09 1.83
CA ARG A 70 12.15 -4.72 0.60
C ARG A 70 12.17 -3.21 0.38
N LYS A 71 11.89 -2.45 1.44
CA LYS A 71 11.89 -0.99 1.42
C LYS A 71 13.24 -0.40 1.02
N GLU A 72 14.35 -0.93 1.53
CA GLU A 72 15.70 -0.47 1.15
C GLU A 72 15.93 -0.57 -0.38
N PHE A 73 15.56 -1.70 -1.00
CA PHE A 73 15.70 -1.87 -2.45
C PHE A 73 14.77 -0.94 -3.26
N LEU A 74 13.54 -0.77 -2.80
CA LEU A 74 12.57 0.13 -3.45
C LEU A 74 13.01 1.58 -3.36
N ASP A 75 13.62 2.00 -2.25
CA ASP A 75 14.14 3.34 -2.08
C ASP A 75 15.34 3.59 -3.01
N GLU A 76 16.23 2.62 -3.20
CA GLU A 76 17.29 2.70 -4.21
C GLU A 76 16.75 2.78 -5.64
N CYS A 77 15.76 1.94 -5.97
CA CYS A 77 15.09 1.98 -7.27
C CYS A 77 14.42 3.35 -7.49
N ARG A 78 13.71 3.90 -6.51
CA ARG A 78 13.07 5.22 -6.60
C ARG A 78 14.12 6.31 -6.82
N ARG A 79 15.22 6.29 -6.06
CA ARG A 79 16.33 7.25 -6.19
C ARG A 79 16.97 7.20 -7.57
N LEU A 80 17.19 5.99 -8.10
CA LEU A 80 17.72 5.79 -9.44
C LEU A 80 16.82 6.43 -10.51
N PHE A 81 15.52 6.13 -10.49
CA PHE A 81 14.58 6.66 -11.49
C PHE A 81 14.46 8.19 -11.40
N LYS A 82 14.36 8.76 -10.19
CA LYS A 82 14.32 10.22 -10.00
C LYS A 82 15.56 10.90 -10.56
N LYS A 83 16.75 10.36 -10.24
CA LYS A 83 18.02 10.92 -10.71
C LYS A 83 18.21 10.77 -12.22
N THR A 84 17.91 9.59 -12.76
CA THR A 84 18.14 9.28 -14.18
C THR A 84 17.16 10.02 -15.09
N LEU A 85 15.90 10.15 -14.68
CA LEU A 85 14.86 10.83 -15.45
C LEU A 85 14.70 12.31 -15.09
N LYS A 86 15.54 12.84 -14.18
CA LYS A 86 15.54 14.23 -13.71
C LYS A 86 14.18 14.68 -13.15
N VAL A 87 13.48 13.76 -12.49
CA VAL A 87 12.15 13.98 -11.88
C VAL A 87 12.29 14.17 -10.37
N LYS A 88 11.66 15.21 -9.82
CA LYS A 88 11.74 15.53 -8.38
C LYS A 88 10.79 14.64 -7.57
N ASN A 89 9.53 14.59 -7.99
CA ASN A 89 8.46 13.88 -7.30
C ASN A 89 7.82 12.83 -8.20
N ASP A 90 7.32 11.75 -7.59
CA ASP A 90 6.59 10.74 -8.36
C ASP A 90 5.40 11.39 -9.11
N ALA A 91 4.75 12.41 -8.52
CA ALA A 91 3.69 13.23 -9.15
C ALA A 91 4.06 13.74 -10.57
N ASP A 92 5.31 14.15 -10.77
CA ASP A 92 5.76 14.85 -11.97
C ASP A 92 5.86 13.91 -13.19
N TYR A 93 5.80 12.58 -12.99
CA TYR A 93 5.75 11.62 -14.10
C TYR A 93 4.53 11.79 -15.00
N ALA A 94 3.48 12.47 -14.53
CA ALA A 94 2.33 12.84 -15.36
C ALA A 94 2.72 13.75 -16.54
N TYR A 95 3.79 14.54 -16.38
CA TYR A 95 4.29 15.50 -17.36
C TYR A 95 5.62 15.07 -17.99
N TYR A 96 6.00 13.80 -17.81
CA TYR A 96 7.27 13.30 -18.30
C TYR A 96 7.27 13.20 -19.83
N GLU A 97 8.30 13.79 -20.45
CA GLU A 97 8.55 13.70 -21.89
C GLU A 97 9.35 12.44 -22.20
N GLY A 98 8.68 11.46 -22.81
CA GLY A 98 9.28 10.19 -23.23
C GLY A 98 10.09 10.28 -24.52
N ALA A 99 10.60 9.13 -24.96
CA ALA A 99 11.19 8.97 -26.28
C ALA A 99 10.12 9.16 -27.36
N THR A 100 10.45 9.85 -28.44
CA THR A 100 9.50 10.07 -29.54
C THR A 100 9.40 8.81 -30.40
N ALA A 101 8.27 8.65 -31.11
CA ALA A 101 8.11 7.55 -32.05
C ALA A 101 9.20 7.55 -33.15
N GLU A 102 9.69 8.72 -33.56
CA GLU A 102 10.77 8.85 -34.53
C GLU A 102 12.11 8.33 -33.99
N GLU A 103 12.46 8.69 -32.75
CA GLU A 103 13.67 8.19 -32.06
C GLU A 103 13.62 6.65 -31.96
N ILE A 104 12.47 6.12 -31.52
CA ILE A 104 12.25 4.68 -31.35
C ILE A 104 12.34 3.95 -32.70
N ASN A 105 11.61 4.43 -33.72
CA ASN A 105 11.58 3.79 -35.03
C ASN A 105 12.94 3.85 -35.73
N SER A 106 13.68 4.96 -35.59
CA SER A 106 15.03 5.10 -36.15
C SER A 106 15.99 4.09 -35.51
N TRP A 107 15.90 3.88 -34.20
CA TRP A 107 16.69 2.87 -33.51
C TRP A 107 16.33 1.44 -33.95
N VAL A 108 15.03 1.09 -33.97
CA VAL A 108 14.54 -0.24 -34.39
C VAL A 108 14.96 -0.55 -35.84
N ALA A 109 14.97 0.46 -36.71
CA ALA A 109 15.45 0.34 -38.09
C ALA A 109 16.99 0.26 -38.21
N ASN A 110 17.74 0.34 -37.11
CA ASN A 110 19.21 0.46 -37.06
C ASN A 110 19.75 1.71 -37.79
N GLN A 111 18.96 2.78 -37.85
CA GLN A 111 19.28 4.03 -38.54
C GLN A 111 19.60 5.18 -37.59
N GLY A 112 19.23 5.07 -36.30
CA GLY A 112 19.45 6.08 -35.28
C GLY A 112 20.25 5.57 -34.08
N PRO A 113 20.68 6.46 -33.17
CA PRO A 113 21.29 6.06 -31.92
C PRO A 113 20.27 5.40 -30.98
N GLY A 114 20.73 4.43 -30.19
CA GLY A 114 19.93 3.83 -29.13
C GLY A 114 19.75 4.75 -27.91
N PRO A 115 19.09 4.25 -26.85
CA PRO A 115 18.91 5.00 -25.61
C PRO A 115 20.24 5.47 -25.01
N SER A 116 20.35 6.77 -24.71
CA SER A 116 21.57 7.35 -24.12
C SER A 116 21.63 7.14 -22.60
N GLU A 117 22.82 6.79 -22.08
CA GLU A 117 23.03 6.68 -20.64
C GLU A 117 22.90 8.05 -19.92
N GLU A 118 23.27 9.15 -20.58
CA GLU A 118 23.28 10.49 -20.00
C GLU A 118 21.91 11.19 -20.06
N ASN A 119 21.14 10.88 -21.10
CA ASN A 119 19.81 11.43 -21.34
C ASN A 119 18.80 10.32 -21.62
N LEU A 120 18.59 9.46 -20.63
CA LEU A 120 17.76 8.29 -20.77
C LEU A 120 16.28 8.68 -20.87
N LYS A 121 15.63 8.26 -21.96
CA LYS A 121 14.19 8.47 -22.19
C LYS A 121 13.46 7.13 -22.18
N LEU A 122 12.27 7.10 -21.58
CA LEU A 122 11.40 5.92 -21.62
C LEU A 122 10.46 5.98 -22.82
N ASP A 123 10.21 4.83 -23.45
CA ASP A 123 9.08 4.68 -24.37
C ASP A 123 7.81 4.48 -23.53
N MET A 124 6.99 5.53 -23.47
CA MET A 124 5.80 5.57 -22.61
C MET A 124 4.58 4.93 -23.27
N GLU A 125 4.56 4.86 -24.60
CA GLU A 125 3.49 4.24 -25.37
C GLU A 125 3.66 2.72 -25.43
N GLY A 126 4.90 2.23 -25.51
CA GLY A 126 5.24 0.82 -25.44
C GLY A 126 5.23 0.22 -24.03
N GLY A 127 5.22 -1.11 -23.99
CA GLY A 127 5.37 -1.87 -22.76
C GLY A 127 6.84 -2.03 -22.36
N VAL A 128 7.08 -2.69 -21.23
CA VAL A 128 8.44 -3.01 -20.76
C VAL A 128 9.22 -3.92 -21.71
N GLY A 129 8.49 -4.64 -22.58
CA GLY A 129 9.06 -5.50 -23.61
C GLY A 129 9.23 -4.85 -24.98
N SER A 130 8.99 -3.54 -25.14
CA SER A 130 9.39 -2.86 -26.37
C SER A 130 10.91 -2.88 -26.50
N GLU A 131 11.43 -2.95 -27.73
CA GLU A 131 12.88 -3.06 -27.96
C GLU A 131 13.63 -1.88 -27.32
N TRP A 132 13.08 -0.67 -27.43
CA TRP A 132 13.60 0.52 -26.76
C TRP A 132 13.63 0.36 -25.23
N ASN A 133 12.51 -0.02 -24.60
CA ASN A 133 12.46 -0.16 -23.16
C ASN A 133 13.29 -1.33 -22.65
N ALA A 134 13.45 -2.41 -23.42
CA ALA A 134 14.32 -3.52 -23.06
C ALA A 134 15.77 -3.05 -22.88
N GLU A 135 16.27 -2.25 -23.82
CA GLU A 135 17.61 -1.65 -23.74
C GLU A 135 17.72 -0.65 -22.58
N VAL A 136 16.70 0.19 -22.38
CA VAL A 136 16.64 1.08 -21.22
C VAL A 136 16.68 0.31 -19.90
N MET A 137 15.99 -0.82 -19.78
CA MET A 137 16.03 -1.67 -18.58
C MET A 137 17.41 -2.27 -18.36
N HIS A 138 18.15 -2.65 -19.41
CA HIS A 138 19.53 -3.09 -19.31
C HIS A 138 20.43 -1.99 -18.72
N ILE A 139 20.34 -0.77 -19.23
CA ILE A 139 21.10 0.39 -18.71
C ILE A 139 20.73 0.69 -17.25
N LEU A 140 19.43 0.68 -16.92
CA LEU A 140 18.96 0.91 -15.55
C LEU A 140 19.40 -0.18 -14.59
N MET A 141 19.47 -1.43 -15.04
CA MET A 141 19.94 -2.56 -14.24
C MET A 141 21.39 -2.39 -13.80
N ASP A 142 22.27 -2.03 -14.73
CA ASP A 142 23.68 -1.77 -14.42
C ASP A 142 23.85 -0.61 -13.44
N LYS A 143 23.07 0.47 -13.63
CA LYS A 143 23.06 1.61 -12.70
C LYS A 143 22.52 1.22 -11.33
N LEU A 144 21.42 0.47 -11.25
CA LEU A 144 20.85 0.03 -9.97
C LEU A 144 21.85 -0.82 -9.19
N ARG A 145 22.53 -1.75 -9.86
CA ARG A 145 23.56 -2.58 -9.24
C ARG A 145 24.70 -1.74 -8.67
N LYS A 146 25.21 -0.77 -9.43
CA LYS A 146 26.22 0.19 -8.96
C LYS A 146 25.73 0.96 -7.72
N TYR A 147 24.47 1.40 -7.72
CA TYR A 147 23.86 2.16 -6.63
C TYR A 147 23.71 1.32 -5.36
N CYS A 148 23.17 0.10 -5.47
CA CYS A 148 23.00 -0.80 -4.34
C CYS A 148 24.33 -1.31 -3.77
N LEU A 149 25.38 -1.45 -4.60
CA LEU A 149 26.74 -1.77 -4.13
C LEU A 149 27.35 -0.58 -3.36
N ALA A 150 27.29 0.62 -3.92
CA ALA A 150 27.80 1.84 -3.28
C ALA A 150 27.14 2.08 -1.91
N ASN A 151 25.82 1.85 -1.82
CA ASN A 151 25.05 2.03 -0.58
C ASN A 151 25.05 0.79 0.33
N LYS A 152 25.85 -0.24 0.01
CA LYS A 152 25.98 -1.49 0.78
C LYS A 152 24.67 -2.29 0.93
N VAL A 153 23.62 -1.97 0.18
CA VAL A 153 22.32 -2.67 0.22
C VAL A 153 22.51 -4.12 -0.26
N LEU A 154 23.16 -4.30 -1.41
CA LEU A 154 23.45 -5.66 -1.94
C LEU A 154 24.43 -6.44 -1.06
N LYS A 155 25.35 -5.75 -0.36
CA LYS A 155 26.30 -6.41 0.56
C LYS A 155 25.58 -6.96 1.80
N LYS A 156 24.63 -6.20 2.35
CA LYS A 156 23.82 -6.62 3.51
C LYS A 156 22.80 -7.69 3.12
N ASN A 157 22.17 -7.52 1.96
CA ASN A 157 21.07 -8.32 1.49
C ASN A 157 21.34 -8.77 0.03
N PRO A 158 22.12 -9.84 -0.20
CA PRO A 158 22.39 -10.31 -1.56
C PRO A 158 21.10 -10.68 -2.30
N ARG A 159 20.95 -10.22 -3.54
CA ARG A 159 19.79 -10.51 -4.39
C ARG A 159 20.24 -10.87 -5.80
N GLU A 160 19.45 -11.73 -6.44
CA GLU A 160 19.66 -12.13 -7.83
C GLU A 160 19.23 -11.03 -8.80
N ASP A 161 19.80 -11.05 -10.00
CA ASP A 161 19.50 -10.07 -11.03
C ASP A 161 18.02 -10.08 -11.44
N GLY A 162 17.36 -11.25 -11.41
CA GLY A 162 15.93 -11.36 -11.67
C GLY A 162 15.06 -10.55 -10.71
N TYR A 163 15.47 -10.44 -9.44
CA TYR A 163 14.76 -9.65 -8.43
C TYR A 163 14.89 -8.15 -8.70
N MET A 164 16.10 -7.67 -8.98
CA MET A 164 16.33 -6.26 -9.28
C MET A 164 15.66 -5.83 -10.58
N ARG A 165 15.70 -6.68 -11.61
CA ARG A 165 14.99 -6.45 -12.87
C ARG A 165 13.50 -6.27 -12.61
N ASP A 166 12.88 -7.18 -11.88
CA ASP A 166 11.46 -7.10 -11.56
C ASP A 166 11.08 -5.82 -10.79
N LEU A 167 11.93 -5.32 -9.88
CA LEU A 167 11.72 -4.01 -9.23
C LEU A 167 11.70 -2.85 -10.24
N LEU A 168 12.61 -2.87 -11.22
CA LEU A 168 12.66 -1.88 -12.29
C LEU A 168 11.39 -1.95 -13.15
N GLU A 169 10.98 -3.15 -13.53
CA GLU A 169 9.76 -3.38 -14.34
C GLU A 169 8.51 -2.91 -13.58
N GLU A 170 8.37 -3.22 -12.28
CA GLU A 170 7.27 -2.74 -11.43
C GLU A 170 7.29 -1.21 -11.29
N LYS A 171 8.46 -0.58 -11.13
CA LYS A 171 8.56 0.89 -11.08
C LYS A 171 8.21 1.52 -12.43
N PHE A 172 8.67 0.96 -13.54
CA PHE A 172 8.31 1.41 -14.89
C PHE A 172 6.80 1.34 -15.12
N LYS A 173 6.15 0.21 -14.81
CA LYS A 173 4.70 0.06 -14.94
C LYS A 173 3.94 1.13 -14.16
N ARG A 174 4.38 1.44 -12.93
CA ARG A 174 3.79 2.51 -12.10
C ARG A 174 3.99 3.89 -12.72
N ILE A 175 5.19 4.20 -13.22
CA ILE A 175 5.49 5.45 -13.92
C ILE A 175 4.59 5.59 -15.15
N ARG A 176 4.48 4.54 -15.97
CA ARG A 176 3.62 4.51 -17.15
C ARG A 176 2.14 4.70 -16.81
N LYS A 177 1.60 3.99 -15.82
CA LYS A 177 0.21 4.18 -15.33
C LYS A 177 -0.05 5.63 -14.91
N GLN A 178 0.95 6.26 -14.30
CA GLN A 178 0.85 7.65 -13.88
C GLN A 178 0.93 8.63 -15.05
N TRP A 179 1.85 8.43 -15.98
CA TRP A 179 1.97 9.20 -17.20
C TRP A 179 0.70 9.11 -18.06
N GLN A 180 0.17 7.90 -18.26
CA GLN A 180 -1.10 7.66 -18.96
C GLN A 180 -2.26 8.39 -18.28
N ALA A 181 -2.27 8.44 -16.95
CA ALA A 181 -3.27 9.21 -16.22
C ALA A 181 -3.13 10.73 -16.45
N GLY A 182 -1.94 11.22 -16.81
CA GLY A 182 -1.68 12.62 -17.18
C GLY A 182 -1.99 12.95 -18.65
N GLN A 183 -2.31 11.97 -19.50
CA GLN A 183 -2.62 12.22 -20.90
C GLN A 183 -4.07 12.65 -21.11
N LEU A 184 -4.29 13.50 -22.12
CA LEU A 184 -5.62 13.89 -22.60
C LEU A 184 -6.34 12.69 -23.21
N LYS A 185 -7.59 12.49 -22.81
CA LYS A 185 -8.49 11.53 -23.45
C LYS A 185 -9.14 12.14 -24.70
N ALA A 186 -9.59 11.30 -25.62
CA ALA A 186 -10.33 11.74 -26.80
C ALA A 186 -11.55 12.59 -26.39
N GLY A 187 -11.59 13.85 -26.84
CA GLY A 187 -12.65 14.82 -26.51
C GLY A 187 -12.53 15.48 -25.12
N GLU A 188 -11.49 15.17 -24.34
CA GLU A 188 -11.22 15.83 -23.05
C GLU A 188 -10.52 17.18 -23.31
N THR A 189 -10.95 18.23 -22.60
CA THR A 189 -10.28 19.53 -22.63
C THR A 189 -9.13 19.58 -21.62
N ALA A 190 -8.19 20.52 -21.79
CA ALA A 190 -7.09 20.72 -20.84
C ALA A 190 -7.59 20.94 -19.40
N ASN A 191 -8.64 21.76 -19.23
CA ASN A 191 -9.23 22.02 -17.91
C ASN A 191 -9.85 20.74 -17.30
N ALA A 192 -10.53 19.92 -18.10
CA ALA A 192 -11.10 18.66 -17.63
C ALA A 192 -10.03 17.66 -17.19
N LEU A 193 -8.88 17.61 -17.89
CA LEU A 193 -7.71 16.83 -17.47
C LEU A 193 -7.16 17.32 -16.12
N GLU A 194 -7.00 18.63 -15.95
CA GLU A 194 -6.50 19.22 -14.70
C GLU A 194 -7.43 18.88 -13.52
N ASP A 195 -8.75 19.06 -13.69
CA ASP A 195 -9.75 18.70 -12.69
C ASP A 195 -9.69 17.22 -12.33
N ARG A 196 -9.53 16.34 -13.34
CA ARG A 196 -9.40 14.90 -13.14
C ARG A 196 -8.14 14.55 -12.34
N LEU A 197 -7.00 15.18 -12.63
CA LEU A 197 -5.76 14.98 -11.89
C LEU A 197 -5.87 15.48 -10.44
N ARG A 198 -6.50 16.64 -10.24
CA ARG A 198 -6.78 17.21 -8.92
C ARG A 198 -7.66 16.31 -8.08
N GLN A 199 -8.81 15.87 -8.61
CA GLN A 199 -9.73 14.95 -7.92
C GLN A 199 -9.04 13.63 -7.54
N LYS A 200 -8.19 13.09 -8.41
CA LYS A 200 -7.39 11.89 -8.14
C LYS A 200 -6.40 12.12 -7.00
N SER A 201 -5.69 13.25 -7.02
CA SER A 201 -4.77 13.65 -5.95
C SER A 201 -5.49 13.80 -4.60
N ASP A 202 -6.62 14.52 -4.59
CA ASP A 202 -7.43 14.76 -3.40
C ASP A 202 -7.99 13.45 -2.82
N SER A 203 -8.44 12.54 -3.70
CA SER A 203 -8.91 11.20 -3.30
C SER A 203 -7.80 10.38 -2.66
N LYS A 204 -6.59 10.36 -3.26
CA LYS A 204 -5.42 9.69 -2.67
C LYS A 204 -5.02 10.30 -1.33
N LEU A 205 -4.98 11.62 -1.22
CA LEU A 205 -4.68 12.30 0.04
C LEU A 205 -5.74 12.02 1.11
N LYS A 206 -7.01 11.90 0.72
CA LYS A 206 -8.10 11.51 1.62
C LYS A 206 -7.92 10.09 2.11
N GLU A 207 -7.63 9.15 1.22
CA GLU A 207 -7.36 7.75 1.56
C GLU A 207 -6.14 7.60 2.46
N ALA A 208 -5.01 8.22 2.10
CA ALA A 208 -3.79 8.22 2.91
C ALA A 208 -4.05 8.77 4.33
N ARG A 209 -4.81 9.86 4.46
CA ARG A 209 -5.24 10.40 5.77
C ARG A 209 -6.09 9.38 6.54
N GLN A 210 -7.05 8.74 5.89
CA GLN A 210 -7.88 7.71 6.53
C GLN A 210 -7.05 6.50 6.98
N ASN A 211 -6.09 6.05 6.15
CA ASN A 211 -5.18 4.96 6.46
C ASN A 211 -4.30 5.32 7.66
N GLY A 212 -3.68 6.51 7.65
CA GLY A 212 -2.87 7.02 8.75
C GLY A 212 -3.63 7.15 10.07
N ARG A 213 -4.90 7.58 10.03
CA ARG A 213 -5.79 7.61 11.21
C ARG A 213 -6.04 6.20 11.76
N ARG A 214 -6.29 5.22 10.90
CA ARG A 214 -6.51 3.82 11.31
C ARG A 214 -5.25 3.21 11.94
N SER A 215 -4.09 3.40 11.32
CA SER A 215 -2.81 2.92 11.86
C SER A 215 -2.51 3.56 13.21
N SER A 216 -2.65 4.88 13.32
CA SER A 216 -2.48 5.60 14.59
C SER A 216 -3.42 5.08 15.68
N LYS A 217 -4.68 4.80 15.33
CA LYS A 217 -5.67 4.24 16.26
C LYS A 217 -5.30 2.84 16.73
N PHE A 218 -4.89 1.96 15.82
CA PHE A 218 -4.42 0.62 16.17
C PHE A 218 -3.27 0.66 17.17
N LEU A 219 -2.22 1.44 16.87
CA LEU A 219 -1.05 1.60 17.73
C LEU A 219 -1.41 2.19 19.10
N MET A 220 -2.31 3.17 19.12
CA MET A 220 -2.79 3.78 20.34
C MET A 220 -3.53 2.78 21.24
N ARG A 221 -4.40 1.95 20.66
CA ARG A 221 -5.10 0.88 21.41
C ARG A 221 -4.14 -0.18 21.93
N GLN A 222 -3.17 -0.60 21.13
CA GLN A 222 -2.09 -1.50 21.56
C GLN A 222 -1.33 -0.95 22.79
N ARG A 223 -0.99 0.34 22.79
CA ARG A 223 -0.34 1.00 23.93
C ARG A 223 -1.21 0.99 25.19
N ILE A 224 -2.51 1.27 25.06
CA ILE A 224 -3.46 1.25 26.19
C ILE A 224 -3.60 -0.15 26.76
N LEU A 225 -3.81 -1.14 25.89
CA LEU A 225 -4.01 -2.54 26.27
C LEU A 225 -2.79 -3.07 27.03
N ARG A 226 -1.58 -2.80 26.55
CA ARG A 226 -0.34 -3.16 27.23
C ARG A 226 -0.30 -2.63 28.66
N ALA A 227 -0.54 -1.33 28.84
CA ALA A 227 -0.52 -0.71 30.15
C ALA A 227 -1.65 -1.20 31.08
N LYS A 228 -2.83 -1.52 30.54
CA LYS A 228 -3.92 -2.14 31.32
C LYS A 228 -3.55 -3.55 31.76
N ILE A 229 -2.94 -4.36 30.91
CA ILE A 229 -2.50 -5.72 31.25
C ILE A 229 -1.44 -5.69 32.36
N GLU A 230 -0.54 -4.70 32.34
CA GLU A 230 0.50 -4.52 33.35
C GLU A 230 -0.07 -4.09 34.71
N THR A 231 -1.12 -3.26 34.72
CA THR A 231 -1.68 -2.66 35.95
C THR A 231 -2.80 -3.48 36.59
N GLN A 232 -3.46 -4.36 35.84
CA GLN A 232 -4.60 -5.14 36.31
C GLN A 232 -4.20 -6.54 36.80
N THR A 233 -5.04 -7.13 37.66
CA THR A 233 -4.84 -8.49 38.19
C THR A 233 -6.09 -9.36 38.01
N GLY A 234 -5.94 -10.68 38.19
CA GLY A 234 -7.03 -11.64 38.17
C GLY A 234 -7.87 -11.62 36.88
N ARG A 235 -9.21 -11.64 37.04
CA ARG A 235 -10.16 -11.68 35.92
C ARG A 235 -10.06 -10.46 35.00
N SER A 236 -9.85 -9.27 35.56
CA SER A 236 -9.69 -8.03 34.78
C SER A 236 -8.49 -8.13 33.83
N ARG A 237 -7.35 -8.64 34.31
CA ARG A 237 -6.17 -8.86 33.45
C ARG A 237 -6.45 -9.82 32.30
N ALA A 238 -7.09 -10.95 32.59
CA ALA A 238 -7.43 -11.95 31.56
C ALA A 238 -8.38 -11.39 30.49
N MET A 239 -9.30 -10.51 30.91
CA MET A 239 -10.19 -9.76 30.03
C MET A 239 -9.37 -8.83 29.10
N TRP A 240 -8.50 -7.97 29.64
CA TRP A 240 -7.65 -7.10 28.81
C TRP A 240 -6.67 -7.84 27.89
N GLN A 241 -6.16 -9.00 28.31
CA GLN A 241 -5.34 -9.88 27.47
C GLN A 241 -6.13 -10.37 26.26
N TRP A 242 -7.36 -10.86 26.48
CA TRP A 242 -8.25 -11.26 25.40
C TRP A 242 -8.56 -10.11 24.44
N ALA A 243 -8.85 -8.91 24.96
CA ALA A 243 -9.06 -7.73 24.11
C ALA A 243 -7.81 -7.36 23.28
N SER A 244 -6.61 -7.54 23.85
CA SER A 244 -5.35 -7.39 23.12
C SER A 244 -5.22 -8.40 21.98
N GLU A 245 -5.50 -9.67 22.23
CA GLU A 245 -5.49 -10.72 21.20
C GLU A 245 -6.49 -10.41 20.07
N VAL A 246 -7.70 -9.97 20.41
CA VAL A 246 -8.72 -9.57 19.42
C VAL A 246 -8.23 -8.40 18.57
N VAL A 247 -7.70 -7.34 19.19
CA VAL A 247 -7.23 -6.13 18.49
C VAL A 247 -6.02 -6.44 17.62
N GLU A 248 -5.07 -7.24 18.11
CA GLU A 248 -3.91 -7.69 17.35
C GLU A 248 -4.31 -8.53 16.14
N THR A 249 -5.20 -9.50 16.33
CA THR A 249 -5.73 -10.36 15.26
C THR A 249 -6.42 -9.53 14.17
N LEU A 250 -7.19 -8.51 14.57
CA LEU A 250 -7.86 -7.59 13.63
C LEU A 250 -6.89 -6.67 12.88
N GLY A 251 -5.75 -6.33 13.49
CA GLY A 251 -4.77 -5.39 12.96
C GLY A 251 -5.34 -4.01 12.62
N VAL A 252 -4.66 -3.31 11.71
CA VAL A 252 -5.12 -2.01 11.17
C VAL A 252 -6.41 -2.17 10.34
N GLY A 253 -6.55 -3.32 9.67
CA GLY A 253 -7.72 -3.66 8.84
C GLY A 253 -9.02 -3.57 9.60
N GLY A 254 -9.05 -4.12 10.82
CA GLY A 254 -10.21 -4.08 11.69
C GLY A 254 -10.38 -2.80 12.50
N MET A 255 -9.60 -1.73 12.27
CA MET A 255 -9.88 -0.43 12.88
C MET A 255 -10.99 0.31 12.11
N SER A 256 -11.93 0.94 12.83
CA SER A 256 -13.02 1.68 12.19
C SER A 256 -12.51 2.96 11.51
N SER A 257 -13.01 3.22 10.30
CA SER A 257 -12.81 4.50 9.62
C SER A 257 -13.60 5.59 10.32
N GLU A 258 -12.92 6.68 10.63
CA GLU A 258 -13.53 7.92 11.11
C GLU A 258 -13.61 8.89 9.93
N GLU A 259 -14.83 9.24 9.55
CA GLU A 259 -15.04 10.39 8.69
C GLU A 259 -15.25 11.62 9.57
N SER A 260 -14.44 12.64 9.32
CA SER A 260 -14.66 13.98 9.85
C SER A 260 -15.67 14.65 8.94
N ASP A 261 -16.84 14.97 9.48
CA ASP A 261 -17.90 15.73 8.81
C ASP A 261 -17.59 17.22 8.98
N THR A 262 -16.45 17.67 8.45
CA THR A 262 -15.90 19.01 8.71
C THR A 262 -15.57 19.77 7.44
N ASP A 263 -16.33 19.52 6.37
CA ASP A 263 -16.41 20.48 5.24
C ASP A 263 -17.68 21.34 5.30
N SER A 264 -18.53 21.18 6.33
CA SER A 264 -19.56 22.17 6.64
C SER A 264 -18.95 23.22 7.55
N GLU A 265 -18.68 24.42 7.01
CA GLU A 265 -18.07 25.57 7.71
C GLU A 265 -18.85 26.00 8.98
N ASP A 266 -20.09 25.53 9.14
CA ASP A 266 -21.02 25.98 10.19
C ASP A 266 -20.98 25.20 11.51
N LYS A 267 -20.10 24.19 11.69
CA LYS A 267 -20.07 23.40 12.95
C LYS A 267 -18.86 23.75 13.82
N ALA A 268 -19.12 24.50 14.88
CA ALA A 268 -18.15 24.87 15.92
C ALA A 268 -17.52 23.65 16.65
N GLU A 269 -18.14 22.47 16.62
CA GLU A 269 -17.60 21.25 17.22
C GLU A 269 -17.31 20.18 16.15
N CYS A 270 -16.02 19.97 15.88
CA CYS A 270 -15.56 18.85 15.06
C CYS A 270 -15.93 17.53 15.77
N THR A 271 -16.94 16.82 15.28
CA THR A 271 -17.31 15.49 15.77
C THR A 271 -16.93 14.43 14.74
N LEU A 272 -16.29 13.34 15.21
CA LEU A 272 -15.95 12.21 14.33
C LEU A 272 -17.12 11.24 14.30
N LYS A 273 -17.56 10.89 13.08
CA LYS A 273 -18.56 9.85 12.86
C LYS A 273 -17.86 8.52 12.60
N VAL A 274 -18.10 7.54 13.47
CA VAL A 274 -17.54 6.20 13.33
C VAL A 274 -18.51 5.33 12.56
N LYS A 275 -18.06 4.76 11.44
CA LYS A 275 -18.88 3.85 10.63
C LYS A 275 -18.88 2.43 11.19
N LYS A 276 -20.04 1.77 11.19
CA LYS A 276 -20.21 0.34 11.49
C LYS A 276 -19.58 -0.50 10.38
N MET A 277 -18.81 -1.52 10.74
CA MET A 277 -18.24 -2.46 9.77
C MET A 277 -19.17 -3.66 9.63
N ALA A 278 -19.90 -3.76 8.51
CA ALA A 278 -20.94 -4.78 8.34
C ALA A 278 -20.43 -6.22 8.45
N TRP A 279 -19.16 -6.47 8.13
CA TRP A 279 -18.56 -7.80 8.18
C TRP A 279 -18.05 -8.20 9.56
N ARG A 280 -17.84 -7.23 10.46
CA ARG A 280 -17.15 -7.46 11.74
C ARG A 280 -18.19 -7.72 12.82
N ARG A 281 -17.95 -8.71 13.67
CA ARG A 281 -18.75 -8.92 14.89
C ARG A 281 -18.83 -7.61 15.68
N ASN A 282 -19.96 -7.40 16.35
CA ASN A 282 -20.16 -6.19 17.14
C ASN A 282 -19.23 -6.17 18.36
N ILE A 283 -18.07 -5.54 18.19
CA ILE A 283 -17.06 -5.36 19.24
C ILE A 283 -16.95 -3.88 19.67
N ASP A 284 -17.94 -3.09 19.28
CA ASP A 284 -17.86 -1.64 19.36
C ASP A 284 -17.77 -1.17 20.82
N LYS A 285 -18.49 -1.84 21.74
CA LYS A 285 -18.42 -1.56 23.18
C LYS A 285 -17.01 -1.75 23.74
N MET A 286 -16.38 -2.90 23.48
CA MET A 286 -14.98 -3.17 23.84
C MET A 286 -14.02 -2.13 23.27
N LEU A 287 -14.14 -1.80 21.99
CA LEU A 287 -13.30 -0.79 21.37
C LEU A 287 -13.52 0.62 21.95
N GLN A 288 -14.74 0.95 22.38
CA GLN A 288 -15.02 2.21 23.06
C GLN A 288 -14.35 2.26 24.42
N GLU A 289 -14.43 1.17 25.18
CA GLU A 289 -13.85 1.10 26.51
C GLU A 289 -12.33 1.27 26.47
N ILE A 290 -11.66 0.68 25.48
CA ILE A 290 -10.23 0.92 25.23
C ILE A 290 -9.99 2.41 24.91
N ASP A 291 -10.79 3.02 24.03
CA ASP A 291 -10.62 4.42 23.66
C ASP A 291 -10.88 5.38 24.84
N ASP A 292 -11.84 5.06 25.71
CA ASP A 292 -12.18 5.83 26.91
C ASP A 292 -11.05 5.78 27.95
N CYS A 293 -10.22 4.74 27.95
CA CYS A 293 -9.02 4.64 28.79
C CYS A 293 -7.93 5.65 28.42
N ARG A 294 -8.15 6.50 27.41
CA ARG A 294 -7.31 7.66 27.09
C ARG A 294 -7.72 8.93 27.83
N ILE A 295 -8.98 9.07 28.27
CA ILE A 295 -9.55 10.36 28.70
C ILE A 295 -10.20 10.25 30.08
N GLY A 296 -10.09 11.31 30.88
CA GLY A 296 -10.86 11.49 32.10
C GLY A 296 -10.46 10.54 33.24
N ALA A 297 -11.42 10.19 34.10
CA ALA A 297 -11.18 9.34 35.28
C ALA A 297 -10.74 7.91 34.94
N LYS A 298 -10.97 7.46 33.70
CA LYS A 298 -10.55 6.13 33.21
C LYS A 298 -9.17 6.14 32.55
N ALA A 299 -8.54 7.32 32.44
CA ALA A 299 -7.25 7.47 31.81
C ALA A 299 -6.22 6.54 32.44
N THR A 300 -5.49 5.80 31.61
CA THR A 300 -4.43 4.92 32.09
C THR A 300 -3.26 5.79 32.53
N THR A 301 -3.06 5.91 33.84
CA THR A 301 -2.04 6.77 34.46
C THR A 301 -0.67 6.48 33.86
N GLY A 302 0.06 7.54 33.46
CA GLY A 302 1.41 7.43 32.89
C GLY A 302 1.49 7.05 31.42
N VAL A 303 0.38 6.70 30.76
CA VAL A 303 0.41 6.32 29.33
C VAL A 303 0.39 7.52 28.41
N PHE A 304 -0.37 8.57 28.76
CA PHE A 304 -0.48 9.79 27.95
C PHE A 304 -0.19 11.02 28.79
N GLY A 305 0.58 11.96 28.23
CA GLY A 305 0.79 13.27 28.82
C GLY A 305 -0.48 14.13 28.76
N LYS A 306 -0.58 15.11 29.66
CA LYS A 306 -1.65 16.12 29.63
C LYS A 306 -1.50 17.14 28.50
N GLN A 307 -0.33 17.17 27.85
CA GLN A 307 -0.03 18.08 26.75
C GLN A 307 -0.58 17.56 25.42
N GLY A 308 -1.09 18.47 24.59
CA GLY A 308 -1.61 18.19 23.25
C GLY A 308 -3.08 18.56 23.09
N SER A 309 -3.61 18.34 21.88
CA SER A 309 -5.02 18.58 21.58
C SER A 309 -5.91 17.61 22.36
N LYS A 310 -7.02 18.13 22.91
CA LYS A 310 -8.05 17.31 23.52
C LYS A 310 -8.56 16.30 22.47
N PRO A 311 -8.75 15.02 22.84
CA PRO A 311 -9.27 14.07 21.88
C PRO A 311 -10.67 14.48 21.41
N MET A 312 -10.91 14.32 20.12
CA MET A 312 -12.15 14.71 19.48
C MET A 312 -13.30 13.81 19.95
N LYS A 313 -14.49 14.39 20.18
CA LYS A 313 -15.69 13.62 20.51
C LYS A 313 -16.07 12.73 19.33
N ARG A 314 -16.37 11.47 19.65
CA ARG A 314 -16.76 10.45 18.67
C ARG A 314 -18.22 10.11 18.85
N THR A 315 -18.97 10.13 17.76
CA THR A 315 -20.37 9.73 17.74
C THR A 315 -20.51 8.53 16.80
N ARG A 316 -21.16 7.48 17.30
CA ARG A 316 -21.48 6.29 16.50
C ARG A 316 -22.92 6.44 16.03
N LEU A 317 -23.09 6.65 14.74
CA LEU A 317 -24.41 6.67 14.12
C LEU A 317 -24.67 5.29 13.53
N ALA A 318 -25.73 4.63 13.99
CA ALA A 318 -26.06 3.26 13.61
C ALA A 318 -26.25 3.08 12.08
N GLU A 319 -26.65 4.14 11.39
CA GLU A 319 -26.96 4.16 9.96
C GLU A 319 -25.73 4.18 9.06
N LEU A 320 -24.56 4.57 9.58
CA LEU A 320 -23.37 4.73 8.75
C LEU A 320 -22.60 3.42 8.62
N VAL A 321 -22.78 2.74 7.50
CA VAL A 321 -22.05 1.50 7.18
C VAL A 321 -20.76 1.81 6.41
N SER A 322 -19.66 1.20 6.82
CA SER A 322 -18.37 1.27 6.12
C SER A 322 -18.44 0.49 4.81
N ARG A 323 -17.96 1.09 3.71
CA ARG A 323 -17.82 0.43 2.40
C ARG A 323 -16.57 -0.44 2.29
N ARG A 324 -15.77 -0.55 3.35
CA ARG A 324 -14.50 -1.27 3.34
C ARG A 324 -14.73 -2.77 3.17
N GLN A 325 -13.87 -3.39 2.38
CA GLN A 325 -13.84 -4.84 2.22
C GLN A 325 -13.52 -5.54 3.53
N ALA A 326 -13.99 -6.77 3.65
CA ALA A 326 -13.66 -7.63 4.77
C ALA A 326 -12.18 -8.02 4.72
N THR A 327 -11.51 -7.97 5.86
CA THR A 327 -10.14 -8.47 5.98
C THR A 327 -10.18 -9.99 5.88
N ALA A 328 -9.43 -10.57 4.96
CA ALA A 328 -9.28 -12.02 4.82
C ALA A 328 -8.31 -12.58 5.89
N GLY A 329 -8.39 -13.88 6.14
CA GLY A 329 -7.52 -14.63 7.04
C GLY A 329 -7.83 -14.44 8.53
N LEU A 330 -8.97 -13.85 8.90
CA LEU A 330 -9.36 -13.72 10.32
C LEU A 330 -10.10 -14.99 10.81
N PRO A 331 -10.07 -15.24 12.12
CA PRO A 331 -10.95 -16.24 12.73
C PRO A 331 -12.43 -15.96 12.48
N GLU A 332 -13.20 -17.01 12.22
CA GLU A 332 -14.66 -16.93 11.97
C GLU A 332 -15.42 -16.15 13.05
N VAL A 333 -15.01 -16.31 14.31
CA VAL A 333 -15.62 -15.65 15.48
C VAL A 333 -15.54 -14.12 15.44
N LEU A 334 -14.65 -13.53 14.63
CA LEU A 334 -14.53 -12.08 14.49
C LEU A 334 -15.44 -11.50 13.41
N TYR A 335 -16.08 -12.36 12.60
CA TYR A 335 -17.06 -11.93 11.62
C TYR A 335 -18.47 -11.88 12.22
N ASP A 336 -19.25 -10.95 11.69
CA ASP A 336 -20.70 -10.95 11.86
C ASP A 336 -21.26 -12.21 11.19
N GLN A 337 -21.99 -13.01 11.96
CA GLN A 337 -22.42 -14.34 11.53
C GLN A 337 -23.51 -14.26 10.45
N GLU A 338 -24.35 -13.23 10.47
CA GLU A 338 -25.35 -13.00 9.44
C GLU A 338 -24.69 -12.59 8.13
N TRP A 339 -23.69 -11.71 8.19
CA TRP A 339 -22.90 -11.30 7.04
C TRP A 339 -22.14 -12.49 6.44
N LEU A 340 -21.53 -13.33 7.28
CA LEU A 340 -20.76 -14.50 6.83
C LEU A 340 -21.67 -15.57 6.22
N GLY A 341 -22.83 -15.81 6.84
CA GLY A 341 -23.83 -16.78 6.35
C GLY A 341 -24.34 -16.46 4.93
N LYS A 342 -24.41 -15.17 4.57
CA LYS A 342 -24.76 -14.70 3.21
C LYS A 342 -23.62 -14.89 2.20
N ARG A 343 -22.40 -15.21 2.64
CA ARG A 343 -21.17 -15.25 1.83
C ARG A 343 -20.36 -16.53 2.02
N LYS A 344 -21.01 -17.70 2.01
CA LYS A 344 -20.38 -19.01 2.27
C LYS A 344 -19.11 -19.29 1.46
N ARG A 345 -19.11 -18.96 0.16
CA ARG A 345 -17.92 -19.15 -0.70
C ARG A 345 -16.73 -18.32 -0.19
N TRP A 346 -16.97 -17.05 0.10
CA TRP A 346 -15.95 -16.16 0.64
C TRP A 346 -15.44 -16.67 1.99
N ALA A 347 -16.34 -17.14 2.86
CA ALA A 347 -15.99 -17.69 4.17
C ALA A 347 -15.02 -18.88 4.06
N ASN A 348 -15.32 -19.84 3.18
CA ASN A 348 -14.50 -21.04 2.98
C ASN A 348 -13.09 -20.71 2.47
N GLU A 349 -12.96 -19.69 1.62
CA GLU A 349 -11.70 -19.32 0.99
C GLU A 349 -10.86 -18.36 1.85
N ASN A 350 -11.49 -17.59 2.75
CA ASN A 350 -10.87 -16.43 3.39
C ASN A 350 -10.93 -16.42 4.92
N THR A 351 -11.42 -17.47 5.58
CA THR A 351 -11.40 -17.57 7.05
C THR A 351 -10.43 -18.63 7.52
N VAL A 352 -9.94 -18.49 8.75
CA VAL A 352 -9.12 -19.51 9.40
C VAL A 352 -9.84 -20.06 10.62
N MET A 353 -9.70 -21.37 10.85
CA MET A 353 -10.09 -21.97 12.12
C MET A 353 -9.13 -21.47 13.21
N GLY A 354 -9.55 -20.43 13.92
CA GLY A 354 -8.74 -19.76 14.93
C GLY A 354 -8.84 -20.40 16.30
N ARG A 355 -7.78 -20.24 17.11
CA ARG A 355 -7.81 -20.58 18.56
C ARG A 355 -8.60 -19.57 19.39
N LEU A 356 -8.88 -18.40 18.83
CA LEU A 356 -9.61 -17.34 19.50
C LEU A 356 -11.05 -17.80 19.74
N ARG A 357 -11.43 -17.93 21.01
CA ARG A 357 -12.82 -18.16 21.41
C ARG A 357 -13.44 -16.84 21.83
N TRP A 358 -14.68 -16.61 21.39
CA TRP A 358 -15.44 -15.45 21.84
C TRP A 358 -15.73 -15.56 23.33
N ARG A 359 -15.73 -14.43 24.02
CA ARG A 359 -16.13 -14.34 25.42
C ARG A 359 -17.32 -13.40 25.52
N ASP A 360 -18.40 -13.91 26.08
CA ASP A 360 -19.65 -13.14 26.26
C ASP A 360 -19.55 -12.15 27.43
N ASP A 361 -18.50 -12.21 28.24
CA ASP A 361 -18.36 -11.34 29.42
C ASP A 361 -17.98 -9.88 29.13
N TRP A 362 -17.94 -9.49 27.85
CA TRP A 362 -17.82 -8.09 27.41
C TRP A 362 -19.15 -7.47 26.96
N ASP A 363 -20.12 -8.29 26.55
CA ASP A 363 -21.46 -7.82 26.13
C ASP A 363 -22.26 -7.31 27.34
#